data_AF-A0A399NTV1-F1
#
_entry.id   AF-A0A399NTV1-F1
#
_cell.length_a   1.000
_cell.length_b   1.000
_cell.length_c   1.000
_cell.angle_alpha   90.00
_cell.angle_beta   90.00
_cell.angle_gamma   90.00
#
_symmetry.space_group_name_H-M   'P 1'
#
loop_
_entity.id
_entity.type
_entity.pdbx_description
1 polymer ?
#
loop_
_entity_poly.entity_id
_entity_poly.type
_entity_poly.pdbx_seq_one_letter_code
_entity_poly.pdbx_strand_id
1 'polypeptide(L)'
;PRGRMYRGGRMPRPDMPTRTGPSTAAGRWSIVPLAETDATVRAAGTAELLLERYGVVTRGSVMTERVPGGFALTYKVLAGFEDTGRARRGYFIETLGAAQFSTGGTVDRLRGFTRDPDSGERPLNALTLAATDPANAYGAALPWPRLDGSSPDGDGGAGTGAGTEPTGDAGSA
;
A
#
# COMPACT_ATOMS: atom_id res chain seq x y z
N PRO A 1 -49.20 53.94 35.96
CA PRO A 1 -47.96 54.08 35.16
C PRO A 1 -46.98 52.94 35.47
N ARG A 2 -46.56 52.19 34.44
CA ARG A 2 -46.06 50.80 34.53
C ARG A 2 -44.56 50.72 34.91
N GLY A 3 -44.23 49.82 35.82
CA GLY A 3 -42.85 49.53 36.25
C GLY A 3 -42.03 48.88 35.13
N ARG A 4 -40.82 49.43 34.90
CA ARG A 4 -39.89 49.00 33.85
C ARG A 4 -39.06 47.83 34.38
N MET A 5 -39.31 46.61 33.91
CA MET A 5 -38.45 45.46 34.18
C MET A 5 -37.08 45.68 33.52
N TYR A 6 -36.01 45.58 34.29
CA TYR A 6 -34.65 45.45 33.77
C TYR A 6 -34.57 44.16 32.95
N ARG A 7 -34.51 44.30 31.63
CA ARG A 7 -34.18 43.22 30.71
C ARG A 7 -32.72 42.86 30.99
N GLY A 8 -32.50 41.71 31.63
CA GLY A 8 -31.17 41.15 31.88
C GLY A 8 -30.34 41.18 30.61
N GLY A 9 -29.14 41.77 30.70
CA GLY A 9 -28.18 41.78 29.60
C GLY A 9 -27.89 40.34 29.19
N ARG A 10 -28.06 40.03 27.90
CA ARG A 10 -27.56 38.77 27.34
C ARG A 10 -26.05 38.79 27.55
N MET A 11 -25.52 37.91 28.40
CA MET A 11 -24.08 37.65 28.38
C MET A 11 -23.70 37.22 26.96
N PRO A 12 -22.67 37.82 26.35
CA PRO A 12 -22.14 37.34 25.09
C PRO A 12 -21.70 35.89 25.30
N ARG A 13 -22.18 35.00 24.44
CA ARG A 13 -21.73 33.61 24.42
C ARG A 13 -20.25 33.64 24.00
N PRO A 14 -19.32 33.04 24.76
CA PRO A 14 -17.92 33.02 24.36
C PRO A 14 -17.81 32.36 22.99
N ASP A 15 -17.17 33.05 22.05
CA ASP A 15 -16.79 32.46 20.77
C ASP A 15 -15.81 31.32 21.07
N MET A 16 -16.24 30.10 20.80
CA MET A 16 -15.32 28.96 20.88
C MET A 16 -14.37 29.07 19.69
N PRO A 17 -13.05 28.99 19.92
CA PRO A 17 -12.09 29.05 18.82
C PRO A 17 -12.44 27.98 17.80
N THR A 18 -12.73 28.41 16.57
CA THR A 18 -12.82 27.53 15.42
C THR A 18 -11.46 26.86 15.26
N ARG A 19 -11.47 25.52 15.26
CA ARG A 19 -10.27 24.66 15.20
C ARG A 19 -9.25 25.22 14.19
N THR A 20 -8.11 25.70 14.68
CA THR A 20 -7.01 26.27 13.89
C THR A 20 -5.99 25.24 13.41
N GLY A 21 -6.42 23.99 13.21
CA GLY A 21 -5.56 22.89 12.75
C GLY A 21 -6.11 22.23 11.48
N PRO A 22 -5.27 21.52 10.70
CA PRO A 22 -5.74 20.76 9.55
C PRO A 22 -6.85 19.79 9.95
N SER A 23 -7.80 19.49 9.06
CA SER A 23 -8.91 18.56 9.36
C SER A 23 -8.40 17.20 9.85
N THR A 24 -7.22 16.79 9.39
CA THR A 24 -6.50 15.58 9.80
C THR A 24 -6.00 15.61 11.23
N ALA A 25 -5.90 16.78 11.88
CA ALA A 25 -5.47 16.97 13.27
C ALA A 25 -6.66 17.04 14.24
N ALA A 26 -7.91 17.09 13.74
CA ALA A 26 -9.10 17.16 14.58
C ALA A 26 -9.46 15.77 15.15
N GLY A 27 -9.69 15.69 16.46
CA GLY A 27 -10.14 14.45 17.10
C GLY A 27 -9.53 14.24 18.46
N ARG A 28 -9.74 13.05 19.04
CA ARG A 28 -9.02 12.58 20.22
C ARG A 28 -7.83 11.76 19.74
N TRP A 29 -6.64 12.22 20.08
CA TRP A 29 -5.39 11.52 19.80
C TRP A 29 -5.02 10.70 21.04
N SER A 30 -4.59 9.46 20.81
CA SER A 30 -3.93 8.65 21.82
C SER A 30 -2.53 8.34 21.36
N ILE A 31 -1.60 8.26 22.30
CA ILE A 31 -0.27 7.74 22.00
C ILE A 31 -0.41 6.27 21.57
N VAL A 32 0.25 5.91 20.47
CA VAL A 32 0.40 4.52 20.01
C VAL A 32 1.69 3.98 20.65
N PRO A 33 1.81 2.66 20.90
CA PRO A 33 3.07 2.08 21.35
C PRO A 33 4.26 2.56 20.50
N LEU A 34 5.39 2.77 21.17
CA LEU A 34 6.63 3.13 20.47
C LEU A 34 6.99 2.03 19.47
N ALA A 35 7.50 2.45 18.32
CA ALA A 35 7.97 1.51 17.31
C ALA A 35 9.11 0.66 17.86
N GLU A 36 9.13 -0.62 17.49
CA GLU A 36 10.25 -1.51 17.75
C GLU A 36 11.57 -0.88 17.23
N THR A 37 12.64 -0.98 18.01
CA THR A 37 13.93 -0.37 17.69
C THR A 37 14.91 -1.37 17.09
N ASP A 38 14.76 -2.67 17.39
CA ASP A 38 15.60 -3.71 16.80
C ASP A 38 15.25 -3.88 15.30
N ALA A 39 16.24 -3.63 14.44
CA ALA A 39 16.09 -3.69 13.00
C ALA A 39 15.75 -5.11 12.50
N THR A 40 16.24 -6.15 13.18
CA THR A 40 15.98 -7.56 12.85
C THR A 40 14.54 -7.93 13.17
N VAL A 41 14.06 -7.57 14.37
CA VAL A 41 12.67 -7.81 14.79
C VAL A 41 11.72 -7.07 13.85
N ARG A 42 12.02 -5.82 13.51
CA ARG A 42 11.24 -5.05 12.53
C ARG A 42 11.21 -5.68 11.15
N ALA A 43 12.35 -6.15 10.65
CA ALA A 43 12.42 -6.76 9.34
C ALA A 43 11.63 -8.08 9.28
N ALA A 44 11.71 -8.90 10.34
CA ALA A 44 10.91 -10.12 10.48
C ALA A 44 9.41 -9.81 10.51
N GLY A 45 8.98 -8.89 11.38
CA GLY A 45 7.57 -8.48 11.47
C GLY A 45 7.04 -7.87 10.16
N THR A 46 7.87 -7.13 9.43
CA THR A 46 7.50 -6.61 8.11
C THR A 46 7.33 -7.74 7.09
N ALA A 47 8.20 -8.75 7.08
CA ALA A 47 8.08 -9.89 6.19
C ALA A 47 6.81 -10.72 6.48
N GLU A 48 6.46 -10.89 7.76
CA GLU A 48 5.20 -11.53 8.18
C GLU A 48 3.99 -10.75 7.71
N LEU A 49 3.97 -9.43 7.94
CA LEU A 49 2.90 -8.56 7.49
C LEU A 49 2.68 -8.65 5.97
N LEU A 50 3.77 -8.70 5.18
CA LEU A 50 3.68 -8.85 3.73
C LEU A 50 3.09 -10.20 3.32
N LEU A 51 3.48 -11.29 3.99
CA LEU A 51 2.92 -12.63 3.73
C LEU A 51 1.43 -12.69 4.05
N GLU A 52 1.00 -12.07 5.15
CA GLU A 52 -0.42 -12.00 5.53
C GLU A 52 -1.23 -11.11 4.59
N ARG A 53 -0.68 -9.95 4.21
CA ARG A 53 -1.34 -8.98 3.34
C ARG A 53 -1.50 -9.49 1.91
N TYR A 54 -0.43 -10.02 1.32
CA TYR A 54 -0.41 -10.36 -0.11
C TYR A 54 -0.67 -11.84 -0.38
N GLY A 55 -0.47 -12.72 0.61
CA GLY A 55 -0.50 -14.18 0.43
C GLY A 55 0.73 -14.71 -0.33
N VAL A 56 1.04 -14.11 -1.49
CA VAL A 56 2.26 -14.35 -2.27
C VAL A 56 3.04 -13.04 -2.36
N VAL A 57 4.22 -13.03 -1.76
CA VAL A 57 5.12 -11.87 -1.79
C VAL A 57 6.00 -11.94 -3.03
N THR A 58 5.93 -10.90 -3.84
CA THR A 58 6.75 -10.70 -5.05
C THR A 58 7.58 -9.43 -4.92
N ARG A 59 8.50 -9.18 -5.87
CA ARG A 59 9.25 -7.92 -5.91
C ARG A 59 8.32 -6.70 -5.99
N GLY A 60 7.25 -6.76 -6.78
CA GLY A 60 6.29 -5.66 -6.94
C GLY A 60 5.62 -5.31 -5.61
N SER A 61 5.11 -6.33 -4.91
CA SER A 61 4.47 -6.18 -3.59
C SER A 61 5.35 -5.44 -2.58
N VAL A 62 6.65 -5.74 -2.54
CA VAL A 62 7.60 -5.08 -1.61
C VAL A 62 7.87 -3.62 -2.02
N MET A 63 7.94 -3.34 -3.32
CA MET A 63 8.20 -1.99 -3.83
C MET A 63 7.01 -1.05 -3.57
N THR A 64 5.78 -1.54 -3.69
CA THR A 64 4.57 -0.77 -3.43
C THR A 64 4.47 -0.31 -1.97
N GLU A 65 4.85 -1.17 -1.02
CA GLU A 65 4.88 -0.83 0.41
C GLU A 65 6.09 0.04 0.80
N ARG A 66 7.01 0.31 -0.13
CA ARG A 66 8.23 1.13 0.08
C ARG A 66 9.03 0.66 1.31
N VAL A 67 9.14 -0.66 1.46
CA VAL A 67 9.78 -1.28 2.62
C VAL A 67 11.25 -0.84 2.74
N PRO A 68 11.70 -0.37 3.92
CA PRO A 68 13.11 -0.04 4.14
C PRO A 68 14.05 -1.20 3.81
N GLY A 69 15.14 -0.93 3.10
CA GLY A 69 16.06 -1.96 2.60
C GLY A 69 15.57 -2.69 1.34
N GLY A 70 14.34 -2.41 0.90
CA GLY A 70 13.77 -2.90 -0.34
C GLY A 70 13.73 -4.42 -0.46
N PHE A 71 13.60 -4.89 -1.69
CA PHE A 71 13.45 -6.33 -1.96
C PHE A 71 14.66 -7.16 -1.54
N ALA A 72 15.89 -6.62 -1.59
CA ALA A 72 17.09 -7.38 -1.21
C ALA A 72 17.07 -7.79 0.27
N LEU A 73 16.70 -6.86 1.16
CA LEU A 73 16.57 -7.16 2.58
C LEU A 73 15.40 -8.11 2.84
N THR A 74 14.22 -7.82 2.27
CA THR A 74 13.03 -8.67 2.43
C THR A 74 13.28 -10.09 1.93
N TYR A 75 13.96 -10.25 0.79
CA TYR A 75 14.37 -11.55 0.26
C TYR A 75 15.25 -12.31 1.24
N LYS A 76 16.25 -11.66 1.84
CA LYS A 76 17.14 -12.31 2.82
C LYS A 76 16.37 -12.82 4.04
N VAL A 77 15.41 -12.04 4.53
CA VAL A 77 14.55 -12.44 5.66
C VAL A 77 13.63 -13.60 5.27
N LEU A 78 12.98 -13.52 4.10
CA LEU A 78 12.08 -14.56 3.61
C LEU A 78 12.80 -15.87 3.30
N ALA A 79 14.06 -15.82 2.85
CA ALA A 79 14.91 -17.00 2.73
C ALA A 79 15.19 -17.65 4.10
N GLY A 80 15.44 -16.86 5.15
CA GLY A 80 15.54 -17.41 6.51
C GLY A 80 14.20 -17.98 7.04
N PHE A 81 13.07 -17.44 6.59
CA PHE A 81 11.75 -18.01 6.89
C PHE A 81 11.52 -19.34 6.16
N GLU A 82 12.09 -19.52 4.98
CA GLU A 82 12.10 -20.79 4.27
C GLU A 82 12.88 -21.86 5.03
N ASP A 83 14.09 -21.53 5.51
CA ASP A 83 14.92 -22.45 6.30
C ASP A 83 14.20 -22.96 7.56
N THR A 84 13.31 -22.15 8.13
CA THR A 84 12.51 -22.47 9.33
C THR A 84 11.11 -23.01 9.00
N GLY A 85 10.78 -23.19 7.72
CA GLY A 85 9.50 -23.71 7.24
C GLY A 85 8.31 -22.75 7.38
N ARG A 86 8.54 -21.49 7.75
CA ARG A 86 7.51 -20.45 7.91
C ARG A 86 6.99 -19.92 6.57
N ALA A 87 7.86 -19.93 5.55
CA ALA A 87 7.53 -19.60 4.17
C ALA A 87 8.07 -20.68 3.24
N ARG A 88 7.60 -20.66 1.98
CA ARG A 88 8.12 -21.49 0.90
C ARG A 88 8.43 -20.59 -0.28
N ARG A 89 9.59 -20.78 -0.88
CA ARG A 89 9.94 -20.15 -2.13
C ARG A 89 9.41 -20.98 -3.30
N GLY A 90 8.92 -20.32 -4.33
CA GLY A 90 8.44 -21.00 -5.52
C GLY A 90 8.06 -20.07 -6.65
N TYR A 91 7.48 -20.66 -7.70
CA TYR A 91 6.84 -19.94 -8.80
C TYR A 91 5.35 -20.24 -8.72
N PHE A 92 4.59 -19.29 -8.18
CA PHE A 92 3.16 -19.47 -7.91
C PHE A 92 2.30 -18.71 -8.92
N ILE A 93 2.77 -17.53 -9.34
CA ILE A 93 2.07 -16.66 -10.27
C ILE A 93 2.91 -16.52 -11.53
N GLU A 94 2.30 -16.82 -12.67
CA GLU A 94 2.95 -16.63 -13.96
C GLU A 94 3.25 -15.15 -14.21
N THR A 95 4.29 -14.86 -14.99
CA THR A 95 4.72 -13.51 -15.40
C THR A 95 5.30 -12.63 -14.29
N LEU A 96 5.11 -12.96 -13.02
CA LEU A 96 5.55 -12.16 -11.87
C LEU A 96 6.89 -12.60 -11.29
N GLY A 97 7.93 -12.64 -12.14
CA GLY A 97 9.31 -12.91 -11.73
C GLY A 97 9.55 -14.27 -11.02
N ALA A 98 10.81 -14.67 -10.86
CA ALA A 98 11.14 -16.00 -10.34
C ALA A 98 11.22 -16.08 -8.80
N ALA A 99 11.39 -14.97 -8.09
CA ALA A 99 11.53 -14.97 -6.63
C ALA A 99 10.19 -14.59 -5.98
N GLN A 100 9.42 -15.62 -5.61
CA GLN A 100 8.14 -15.47 -4.91
C GLN A 100 8.15 -16.31 -3.64
N PHE A 101 7.53 -15.78 -2.58
CA PHE A 101 7.42 -16.46 -1.29
C PHE A 101 5.98 -16.48 -0.83
N SER A 102 5.56 -17.58 -0.22
CA SER A 102 4.22 -17.74 0.32
C SER A 102 4.21 -18.65 1.53
N THR A 103 3.20 -18.56 2.38
CA THR A 103 3.02 -19.49 3.50
C THR A 103 2.50 -20.84 2.99
N GLY A 104 2.76 -21.93 3.73
CA GLY A 104 2.26 -23.25 3.35
C GLY A 104 0.74 -23.28 3.13
N GLY A 105 -0.02 -22.68 4.04
CA GLY A 105 -1.49 -22.61 3.93
C GLY A 105 -1.98 -21.83 2.72
N THR A 106 -1.29 -20.75 2.33
CA THR A 106 -1.63 -20.03 1.08
C THR A 106 -1.32 -20.89 -0.13
N VAL A 107 -0.18 -21.59 -0.17
CA VAL A 107 0.17 -22.50 -1.26
C VAL A 107 -0.87 -23.62 -1.40
N ASP A 108 -1.30 -24.21 -0.30
CA ASP A 108 -2.32 -25.26 -0.31
C ASP A 108 -3.66 -24.75 -0.82
N ARG A 109 -4.05 -23.54 -0.41
CA ARG A 109 -5.24 -22.86 -0.95
C ARG A 109 -5.11 -22.61 -2.46
N LEU A 110 -3.95 -22.16 -2.95
CA LEU A 110 -3.71 -21.92 -4.38
C LEU A 110 -3.87 -23.18 -5.21
N ARG A 111 -3.43 -24.35 -4.70
CA ARG A 111 -3.61 -25.64 -5.39
C ARG A 111 -5.08 -25.95 -5.67
N GLY A 112 -5.99 -25.54 -4.77
CA GLY A 112 -7.44 -25.69 -4.94
C GLY A 112 -8.04 -24.83 -6.06
N PHE A 113 -7.32 -23.84 -6.58
CA PHE A 113 -7.74 -23.02 -7.72
C PHE A 113 -7.19 -23.50 -9.07
N THR A 114 -6.41 -24.59 -9.09
CA THR A 114 -5.92 -25.19 -10.33
C THR A 114 -7.11 -25.65 -11.17
N ARG A 115 -7.19 -25.18 -12.41
CA ARG A 115 -8.25 -25.60 -13.34
C ARG A 115 -7.93 -27.00 -13.84
N ASP A 116 -8.88 -27.92 -13.70
CA ASP A 116 -8.83 -29.18 -14.41
C ASP A 116 -9.22 -28.89 -15.88
N PRO A 117 -8.36 -29.17 -16.87
CA PRO A 117 -8.64 -28.90 -18.28
C PRO A 117 -9.91 -29.60 -18.78
N ASP A 118 -10.31 -30.71 -18.14
CA ASP A 118 -11.52 -31.45 -18.48
C ASP A 118 -12.76 -30.98 -17.69
N SER A 119 -12.55 -30.16 -16.65
CA SER A 119 -13.64 -29.47 -15.97
C SER A 119 -14.07 -28.26 -16.80
N GLY A 120 -15.32 -28.26 -17.28
CA GLY A 120 -15.88 -27.14 -18.04
C GLY A 120 -15.75 -25.79 -17.32
N GLU A 121 -15.99 -24.69 -18.04
CA GLU A 121 -15.78 -23.34 -17.50
C GLU A 121 -16.56 -23.10 -16.20
N ARG A 122 -15.82 -22.81 -15.12
CA ARG A 122 -16.41 -22.40 -13.84
C ARG A 122 -17.07 -21.02 -14.03
N PRO A 123 -18.28 -20.78 -13.51
CA PRO A 123 -18.91 -19.47 -13.57
C PRO A 123 -18.02 -18.41 -12.94
N LEU A 124 -17.74 -17.34 -13.70
CA LEU A 124 -16.98 -16.19 -13.22
C LEU A 124 -17.84 -15.40 -12.22
N ASN A 125 -17.32 -15.20 -11.01
CA ASN A 125 -17.95 -14.34 -10.02
C ASN A 125 -17.22 -13.00 -9.98
N ALA A 126 -17.92 -11.90 -10.25
CA ALA A 126 -17.36 -10.57 -10.18
C ALA A 126 -17.37 -10.07 -8.73
N LEU A 127 -16.20 -9.72 -8.20
CA LEU A 127 -16.04 -9.11 -6.88
C LEU A 127 -15.68 -7.63 -7.06
N THR A 128 -16.33 -6.75 -6.31
CA THR A 128 -15.98 -5.32 -6.27
C THR A 128 -15.04 -5.07 -5.10
N LEU A 129 -13.85 -4.55 -5.37
CA LEU A 129 -12.87 -4.13 -4.37
C LEU A 129 -12.62 -2.63 -4.49
N ALA A 130 -12.35 -1.96 -3.37
CA ALA A 130 -11.91 -0.57 -3.41
C ALA A 130 -10.54 -0.46 -4.09
N ALA A 131 -10.29 0.63 -4.81
CA ALA A 131 -8.99 0.87 -5.44
C ALA A 131 -7.83 0.91 -4.42
N THR A 132 -8.12 1.30 -3.18
CA THR A 132 -7.18 1.37 -2.06
C THR A 132 -7.19 0.11 -1.17
N ASP A 133 -7.92 -0.94 -1.56
CA ASP A 133 -7.96 -2.18 -0.79
C ASP A 133 -6.60 -2.90 -0.87
N PRO A 134 -6.00 -3.32 0.26
CA PRO A 134 -4.73 -4.07 0.25
C PRO A 134 -4.79 -5.40 -0.51
N ALA A 135 -5.96 -6.02 -0.64
CA ALA A 135 -6.15 -7.25 -1.42
C ALA A 135 -6.19 -6.99 -2.93
N ASN A 136 -6.25 -5.74 -3.37
CA ASN A 136 -6.22 -5.40 -4.78
C ASN A 136 -4.80 -5.57 -5.35
N ALA A 137 -4.64 -6.52 -6.28
CA ALA A 137 -3.35 -6.79 -6.91
C ALA A 137 -2.92 -5.71 -7.92
N TYR A 138 -3.86 -4.90 -8.42
CA TYR A 138 -3.58 -3.85 -9.40
C TYR A 138 -2.82 -2.67 -8.77
N GLY A 139 -1.78 -2.20 -9.46
CA GLY A 139 -0.85 -1.19 -8.93
C GLY A 139 0.19 -1.72 -7.96
N ALA A 140 0.07 -2.99 -7.53
CA ALA A 140 1.07 -3.67 -6.70
C ALA A 140 1.87 -4.71 -7.50
N ALA A 141 1.18 -5.78 -7.90
CA ALA A 141 1.78 -6.88 -8.63
C ALA A 141 1.35 -6.91 -10.09
N LEU A 142 0.16 -6.40 -10.40
CA LEU A 142 -0.40 -6.33 -11.74
C LEU A 142 -0.51 -4.87 -12.21
N PRO A 143 -0.27 -4.58 -13.50
CA PRO A 143 -0.53 -3.25 -14.05
C PRO A 143 -2.04 -2.98 -14.08
N TRP A 144 -2.45 -1.75 -13.80
CA TRP A 144 -3.86 -1.36 -13.96
C TRP A 144 -4.34 -1.67 -15.38
N PRO A 145 -5.56 -2.22 -15.54
CA PRO A 145 -6.11 -2.50 -16.85
C PRO A 145 -6.26 -1.20 -17.64
N ARG A 146 -5.92 -1.24 -18.92
CA ARG A 146 -6.14 -0.10 -19.82
C ARG A 146 -7.64 0.09 -20.02
N LEU A 147 -8.08 1.34 -19.95
CA LEU A 147 -9.42 1.70 -20.38
C LEU A 147 -9.40 1.87 -21.90
N ASP A 148 -10.36 1.26 -22.58
CA ASP A 148 -10.53 1.37 -24.03
C ASP A 148 -10.66 2.86 -24.40
N GLY A 149 -9.73 3.36 -25.23
CA GLY A 149 -9.67 4.77 -25.66
C GLY A 149 -8.63 5.65 -24.94
N SER A 150 -7.87 5.12 -23.98
CA SER A 150 -6.70 5.84 -23.43
C SER A 150 -5.52 5.79 -24.40
N SER A 151 -5.08 6.95 -24.89
CA SER A 151 -3.87 7.08 -25.72
C SER A 151 -2.60 6.76 -24.91
N PRO A 152 -1.51 6.29 -25.55
CA PRO A 152 -0.35 5.70 -24.87
C PRO A 152 0.50 6.65 -24.00
N ASP A 153 0.20 7.95 -23.95
CA ASP A 153 1.07 8.98 -23.35
C ASP A 153 0.64 9.43 -21.93
N GLY A 154 0.00 8.54 -21.17
CA GLY A 154 -0.42 8.81 -19.78
C GLY A 154 0.28 7.91 -18.78
N ASP A 155 1.61 7.89 -18.79
CA ASP A 155 2.42 7.18 -17.81
C ASP A 155 2.37 7.87 -16.44
N GLY A 156 1.41 7.44 -15.60
CA GLY A 156 1.42 7.71 -14.15
C GLY A 156 2.56 7.02 -13.39
N GLY A 157 3.70 6.79 -14.04
CA GLY A 157 4.92 6.28 -13.45
C GLY A 157 5.71 7.41 -12.82
N ALA A 158 5.59 7.58 -11.50
CA ALA A 158 6.51 8.39 -10.72
C ALA A 158 7.94 7.80 -10.84
N GLY A 159 8.68 8.28 -11.84
CA GLY A 159 10.08 8.00 -12.11
C GLY A 159 10.92 9.25 -11.83
N THR A 160 11.81 9.13 -10.86
CA THR A 160 12.74 10.15 -10.38
C THR A 160 13.85 10.45 -11.39
N GLY A 161 14.08 11.74 -11.67
CA GLY A 161 15.41 12.33 -11.88
C GLY A 161 16.03 12.33 -13.28
N ALA A 162 16.14 13.51 -13.89
CA ALA A 162 17.36 13.99 -14.55
C ALA A 162 17.21 15.49 -14.86
N GLY A 163 17.77 16.35 -14.01
CA GLY A 163 18.01 17.75 -14.36
C GLY A 163 19.06 17.81 -15.46
N THR A 164 18.69 18.38 -16.61
CA THR A 164 19.66 18.80 -17.63
C THR A 164 19.69 20.32 -17.59
N GLU A 165 20.81 20.88 -17.13
CA GLU A 165 21.10 22.31 -17.22
C GLU A 165 21.15 22.73 -18.70
N PRO A 166 20.58 23.89 -19.08
CA PRO A 166 20.82 24.46 -20.39
C PRO A 166 22.22 25.10 -20.40
N THR A 167 23.14 24.51 -21.15
CA THR A 167 24.42 25.16 -21.49
C THR A 167 24.11 26.36 -22.38
N GLY A 168 24.39 27.56 -21.88
CA GLY A 168 24.28 28.80 -22.65
C GLY A 168 25.37 28.86 -23.71
N ASP A 169 24.96 29.02 -24.97
CA ASP A 169 25.83 29.37 -26.08
C ASP A 169 26.10 30.88 -26.04
N ALA A 170 27.34 31.25 -25.73
CA ALA A 170 27.86 32.61 -25.87
C ALA A 170 28.73 32.66 -27.13
N GLY A 171 28.05 32.86 -28.28
CA GLY A 171 28.69 33.19 -29.54
C GLY A 171 29.39 34.55 -29.46
N SER A 172 30.68 34.55 -29.80
CA SER A 172 31.48 35.74 -30.06
C SER A 172 31.03 36.44 -31.34
N ALA A 173 30.83 37.76 -31.24
CA ALA A 173 31.09 38.76 -32.27
C ALA A 173 31.28 40.13 -31.59
#